data_AF-A0A1K2H6H0-F1
#
_entry.id   AF-A0A1K2H6H0-F1
#
_cell.length_a   1.000
_cell.length_b   1.000
_cell.length_c   1.000
_cell.angle_alpha   90.00
_cell.angle_beta   90.00
_cell.angle_gamma   90.00
#
_symmetry.space_group_name_H-M   'P 1'
#
loop_
_entity.id
_entity.type
_entity.pdbx_description
1 polymer ?
#
loop_
_entity_poly.entity_id
_entity_poly.type
_entity_poly.pdbx_seq_one_letter_code
_entity_poly.pdbx_strand_id
1 'polypeptide(L)'
;MYNYLKADLYLINMMLDHVKLLKNTVGQQIDIDYMIELEHIAYNIREISDETKRTFPELDWTCVSKFRDLITYEVYHFKPGDKIETVSDEMLLMADRLPQLRNTLSLEVENANTNAKEN
;
A
#
# COMPACT_ATOMS: atom_id res chain seq x y z
N MET A 1 20.11 -3.92 -8.32
CA MET A 1 19.41 -2.67 -8.00
C MET A 1 17.94 -2.71 -8.47
N TYR A 2 17.63 -3.12 -9.70
CA TYR A 2 16.27 -3.04 -10.24
C TYR A 2 15.17 -3.88 -9.53
N ASN A 3 15.53 -5.01 -8.91
CA ASN A 3 14.52 -5.96 -8.40
C ASN A 3 13.76 -5.45 -7.16
N TYR A 4 14.42 -4.68 -6.28
CA TYR A 4 13.79 -4.21 -5.04
C TYR A 4 12.78 -3.08 -5.31
N LEU A 5 13.10 -2.13 -6.20
CA LEU A 5 12.20 -1.02 -6.55
C LEU A 5 10.88 -1.52 -7.16
N LYS A 6 10.94 -2.56 -7.99
CA LYS A 6 9.74 -3.21 -8.54
C LYS A 6 8.90 -3.89 -7.48
N ALA A 7 9.55 -4.63 -6.59
CA ALA A 7 8.87 -5.30 -5.49
C ALA A 7 8.18 -4.28 -4.57
N ASP A 8 8.88 -3.20 -4.20
CA ASP A 8 8.33 -2.15 -3.34
C ASP A 8 7.23 -1.35 -4.04
N LEU A 9 7.34 -1.08 -5.34
CA LEU A 9 6.26 -0.48 -6.13
C LEU A 9 5.00 -1.37 -6.13
N TYR A 10 5.16 -2.69 -6.23
CA TYR A 10 4.04 -3.61 -6.08
C TYR A 10 3.39 -3.50 -4.69
N LEU A 11 4.17 -3.43 -3.61
CA LEU A 11 3.66 -3.24 -2.25
C LEU A 11 2.86 -1.93 -2.10
N ILE A 12 3.35 -0.83 -2.68
CA ILE A 12 2.62 0.46 -2.69
C ILE A 12 1.31 0.36 -3.46
N ASN A 13 1.26 -0.38 -4.57
CA ASN A 13 0.01 -0.63 -5.29
C ASN A 13 -0.98 -1.44 -4.44
N MET A 14 -0.53 -2.46 -3.71
CA MET A 14 -1.40 -3.22 -2.79
C MET A 14 -2.00 -2.33 -1.70
N MET A 15 -1.21 -1.41 -1.13
CA MET A 15 -1.71 -0.41 -0.18
C MET A 15 -2.75 0.53 -0.80
N LEU A 16 -2.56 0.93 -2.06
CA LEU A 16 -3.54 1.75 -2.79
C LEU A 16 -4.83 0.99 -3.07
N ASP A 17 -4.74 -0.30 -3.36
CA ASP A 17 -5.91 -1.14 -3.58
C ASP A 17 -6.71 -1.29 -2.28
N HIS A 18 -6.04 -1.40 -1.12
CA HIS A 18 -6.70 -1.31 0.17
C HIS A 18 -7.45 0.02 0.37
N VAL A 19 -6.81 1.16 0.04
CA VAL A 19 -7.46 2.47 0.13
C VAL A 19 -8.74 2.53 -0.71
N LYS A 20 -8.71 1.98 -1.94
CA LYS A 20 -9.88 1.93 -2.82
C LYS A 20 -10.97 1.01 -2.24
N LEU A 21 -10.57 -0.16 -1.77
CA LEU A 21 -11.45 -1.15 -1.16
C LEU A 21 -12.24 -0.52 0.00
N LEU A 22 -11.54 0.09 0.98
CA LEU A 22 -12.17 0.79 2.09
C LEU A 22 -13.11 1.90 1.62
N LYS A 23 -12.67 2.78 0.70
CA LYS A 23 -13.51 3.89 0.21
C LYS A 23 -14.82 3.41 -0.40
N ASN A 24 -14.81 2.28 -1.08
CA ASN A 24 -16.01 1.73 -1.71
C ASN A 24 -16.96 1.07 -0.70
N THR A 25 -16.43 0.60 0.44
CA THR A 25 -17.19 -0.15 1.45
C THR A 25 -17.67 0.72 2.62
N VAL A 26 -17.11 1.92 2.83
CA VAL A 26 -17.59 2.84 3.87
C VAL A 26 -19.10 3.11 3.72
N GLY A 27 -19.82 2.96 4.83
CA GLY A 27 -21.28 3.08 4.89
C GLY A 27 -22.04 1.83 4.44
N GLN A 28 -21.35 0.79 3.95
CA GLN A 28 -21.90 -0.49 3.54
C GLN A 28 -21.51 -1.60 4.52
N GLN A 29 -22.23 -2.73 4.46
CA GLN A 29 -21.81 -3.92 5.18
C GLN A 29 -20.69 -4.61 4.41
N ILE A 30 -19.70 -5.10 5.16
CA ILE A 30 -18.64 -5.96 4.65
C ILE A 30 -19.27 -7.25 4.14
N ASP A 31 -19.04 -7.57 2.87
CA ASP A 31 -19.40 -8.84 2.27
C ASP A 31 -18.20 -9.79 2.21
N ILE A 32 -18.42 -10.98 1.64
CA ILE A 32 -17.38 -12.00 1.52
C ILE A 32 -16.29 -11.56 0.54
N ASP A 33 -16.66 -10.85 -0.54
CA ASP A 33 -15.72 -10.41 -1.57
C ASP A 33 -14.74 -9.38 -1.00
N TYR A 34 -15.22 -8.43 -0.20
CA TYR A 34 -14.38 -7.51 0.56
C TYR A 34 -13.36 -8.26 1.44
N MET A 35 -13.80 -9.28 2.18
CA MET A 35 -12.90 -10.03 3.06
C MET A 35 -11.82 -10.78 2.28
N ILE A 36 -12.18 -11.38 1.13
CA ILE A 36 -11.22 -12.06 0.25
C ILE A 36 -10.18 -11.06 -0.28
N GLU A 37 -10.61 -9.88 -0.73
CA GLU A 37 -9.70 -8.86 -1.22
C GLU A 37 -8.78 -8.32 -0.11
N LEU A 38 -9.33 -8.06 1.08
CA LEU A 38 -8.59 -7.58 2.23
C LEU A 38 -7.53 -8.61 2.69
N GLU A 39 -7.90 -9.89 2.77
CA GLU A 39 -6.99 -11.00 3.08
C GLU A 39 -5.88 -11.12 2.03
N HIS A 40 -6.22 -11.02 0.73
CA HIS A 40 -5.24 -11.03 -0.35
C HIS A 40 -4.23 -9.89 -0.19
N ILE A 41 -4.69 -8.69 0.14
CA ILE A 41 -3.82 -7.54 0.34
C ILE A 41 -2.89 -7.77 1.54
N ALA A 42 -3.42 -8.09 2.71
CA ALA A 42 -2.61 -8.26 3.91
C ALA A 42 -1.63 -9.44 3.80
N TYR A 43 -1.99 -10.52 3.11
CA TYR A 43 -1.10 -11.65 2.91
C TYR A 43 0.17 -11.27 2.13
N ASN A 44 0.01 -10.40 1.12
CA ASN A 44 1.08 -10.00 0.21
C ASN A 44 1.85 -8.75 0.67
N ILE A 45 1.28 -7.96 1.58
CA ILE A 45 1.95 -6.76 2.07
C ILE A 45 3.18 -7.14 2.92
N ARG A 46 4.29 -6.43 2.70
CA ARG A 46 5.58 -6.63 3.38
C ARG A 46 6.18 -5.27 3.72
N GLU A 47 7.26 -5.27 4.50
CA GLU A 47 8.07 -4.07 4.75
C GLU A 47 8.73 -3.59 3.45
N ILE A 48 8.75 -2.27 3.25
CA ILE A 48 9.49 -1.65 2.14
C ILE A 48 10.99 -1.85 2.39
N SER A 49 11.73 -2.24 1.34
CA SER A 49 13.16 -2.53 1.47
C SER A 49 13.97 -1.35 2.01
N ASP A 50 15.04 -1.66 2.75
CA ASP A 50 15.97 -0.63 3.25
C ASP A 50 16.66 0.10 2.10
N GLU A 51 16.89 -0.58 0.97
CA GLU A 51 17.43 0.02 -0.25
C GLU A 51 16.51 1.12 -0.78
N THR A 52 15.21 0.88 -0.91
CA THR A 52 14.24 1.91 -1.33
C THR A 52 14.20 3.06 -0.33
N LYS A 53 14.22 2.76 0.98
CA LYS A 53 14.23 3.81 2.01
C LYS A 53 15.46 4.71 1.92
N ARG A 54 16.63 4.14 1.60
CA ARG A 54 17.88 4.89 1.37
C ARG A 54 17.84 5.69 0.07
N THR A 55 17.14 5.21 -0.97
CA THR A 55 16.96 5.95 -2.23
C THR A 55 16.10 7.21 -2.04
N PHE A 56 15.12 7.17 -1.13
CA PHE A 56 14.21 8.29 -0.86
C PHE A 56 14.17 8.64 0.64
N PRO A 57 15.26 9.19 1.20
CA PRO A 57 15.36 9.48 2.63
C PRO A 57 14.44 10.61 3.10
N GLU A 58 13.93 11.43 2.19
CA GLU A 58 12.99 12.53 2.44
C GLU A 58 11.56 12.07 2.72
N LEU A 59 11.24 10.81 2.43
CA LEU A 59 9.92 10.25 2.65
C LEU A 59 9.76 9.75 4.09
N ASP A 60 8.57 9.98 4.66
CA ASP A 60 8.20 9.44 5.96
C ASP A 60 7.77 7.97 5.84
N TRP A 61 8.75 7.08 5.89
CA TRP A 61 8.54 5.64 5.87
C TRP A 61 7.86 5.09 7.14
N THR A 62 7.89 5.84 8.24
CA THR A 62 7.18 5.45 9.47
C THR A 62 5.68 5.44 9.23
N CYS A 63 5.18 6.44 8.51
CA CYS A 63 3.77 6.52 8.12
C CYS A 63 3.34 5.32 7.26
N VAL A 64 4.19 4.93 6.30
CA VAL A 64 3.95 3.77 5.42
C VAL A 64 3.92 2.47 6.23
N SER A 65 4.86 2.28 7.17
CA SER A 65 4.89 1.10 8.05
C SER A 65 3.64 1.03 8.93
N LYS A 66 3.22 2.14 9.54
CA LYS A 66 2.01 2.16 10.37
C LYS A 66 0.76 1.78 9.59
N PHE A 67 0.66 2.26 8.34
CA PHE A 67 -0.47 1.91 7.48
C PHE A 67 -0.47 0.42 7.11
N ARG A 68 0.69 -0.18 6.85
CA ARG A 68 0.80 -1.64 6.69
C ARG A 68 0.28 -2.39 7.91
N ASP A 69 0.67 -1.95 9.10
CA ASP A 69 0.29 -2.60 10.35
C ASP A 69 -1.22 -2.48 10.59
N LEU A 70 -1.82 -1.34 10.21
CA LEU A 70 -3.27 -1.16 10.21
C LEU A 70 -3.98 -2.16 9.28
N ILE A 71 -3.53 -2.33 8.04
CA ILE A 71 -4.10 -3.30 7.09
C ILE A 71 -4.05 -4.72 7.68
N THR A 72 -2.91 -5.07 8.28
CA THR A 72 -2.73 -6.38 8.92
C THR A 72 -3.68 -6.56 10.10
N TYR A 73 -3.87 -5.50 10.90
CA TYR A 73 -4.83 -5.49 11.99
C TYR A 73 -6.26 -5.68 11.49
N GLU A 74 -6.68 -4.95 10.46
CA GLU A 74 -8.05 -4.97 9.91
C GLU A 74 -8.47 -6.37 9.46
N VAL A 75 -7.59 -7.15 8.82
CA VAL A 75 -7.85 -8.55 8.46
C VAL A 75 -8.27 -9.42 9.64
N TYR A 76 -7.70 -9.21 10.83
CA TYR A 76 -8.02 -10.00 12.01
C TYR A 76 -9.28 -9.52 12.74
N HIS A 77 -9.73 -8.29 12.48
CA HIS A 77 -10.79 -7.65 13.25
C HIS A 77 -12.12 -7.57 12.50
N PHE A 78 -12.08 -7.31 11.19
CA PHE A 78 -13.28 -7.23 10.36
C PHE A 78 -13.87 -8.61 10.08
N LYS A 79 -15.20 -8.66 9.99
CA LYS A 79 -15.97 -9.86 9.68
C LYS A 79 -17.10 -9.53 8.69
N PRO A 80 -17.56 -10.51 7.91
CA PRO A 80 -18.76 -10.35 7.11
C PRO A 80 -19.95 -9.88 7.96
N GLY A 81 -20.65 -8.86 7.47
CA GLY A 81 -21.78 -8.22 8.14
C GLY A 81 -21.43 -7.00 9.01
N ASP A 82 -20.15 -6.80 9.35
CA ASP A 82 -19.69 -5.59 10.01
C ASP A 82 -19.90 -4.37 9.10
N LYS A 83 -20.12 -3.20 9.70
CA LYS A 83 -20.31 -1.95 8.97
C LYS A 83 -19.17 -0.98 9.28
N ILE A 84 -18.48 -0.53 8.25
CA ILE A 84 -17.43 0.48 8.37
C ILE A 84 -18.10 1.86 8.31
N GLU A 85 -18.29 2.47 9.48
CA GLU A 85 -18.93 3.81 9.56
C GLU A 85 -17.96 4.94 9.22
N THR A 86 -16.67 4.78 9.56
CA THR A 86 -15.63 5.79 9.37
C THR A 86 -14.29 5.14 9.05
N VAL A 87 -13.37 5.91 8.45
CA VAL A 87 -11.97 5.51 8.23
C VAL A 87 -11.04 6.19 9.24
N SER A 88 -9.87 5.59 9.48
CA SER A 88 -8.84 6.17 10.35
C SER A 88 -8.15 7.37 9.71
N ASP A 89 -7.52 8.21 10.54
CA ASP A 89 -6.71 9.33 10.07
C ASP A 89 -5.49 8.83 9.26
N GLU A 90 -4.91 7.69 9.64
CA GLU A 90 -3.84 7.04 8.88
C GLU A 90 -4.30 6.67 7.46
N MET A 91 -5.53 6.15 7.31
CA MET A 91 -6.10 5.82 6.01
C MET A 91 -6.24 7.08 5.14
N LEU A 92 -6.79 8.16 5.70
CA LEU A 92 -6.97 9.42 4.98
C LEU A 92 -5.62 10.00 4.53
N LEU A 93 -4.65 10.04 5.44
CA LEU A 93 -3.30 10.53 5.15
C LEU A 93 -2.63 9.72 4.03
N MET A 94 -2.78 8.40 4.05
CA MET A 94 -2.19 7.52 3.05
C MET A 94 -2.92 7.54 1.71
N ALA A 95 -4.23 7.79 1.72
CA ALA A 95 -4.98 7.99 0.48
C ALA A 95 -4.44 9.16 -0.36
N ASP A 96 -3.90 10.20 0.29
CA ASP A 96 -3.30 11.35 -0.37
C ASP A 96 -1.82 11.13 -0.74
N ARG A 97 -1.07 10.44 0.12
CA ARG A 97 0.39 10.27 -0.02
C ARG A 97 0.79 9.11 -0.93
N LEU A 98 0.11 7.97 -0.86
CA LEU A 98 0.46 6.78 -1.63
C LEU A 98 0.48 7.01 -3.15
N PRO A 99 -0.45 7.77 -3.77
CA PRO A 99 -0.40 8.04 -5.21
C PRO A 99 0.87 8.77 -5.63
N GLN A 100 1.35 9.71 -4.82
CA GLN A 100 2.58 10.47 -5.08
C GLN A 100 3.78 9.54 -4.98
N LEU A 101 3.84 8.73 -3.92
CA LEU A 101 4.90 7.72 -3.74
C LEU A 101 4.94 6.71 -4.88
N ARG A 102 3.77 6.22 -5.32
CA ARG A 102 3.65 5.32 -6.48
C ARG A 102 4.24 5.95 -7.73
N ASN A 103 3.96 7.22 -7.99
CA ASN A 103 4.50 7.93 -9.16
C ASN A 103 6.02 8.06 -9.08
N THR A 104 6.56 8.47 -7.92
CA THR A 104 8.00 8.59 -7.69
C THR A 104 8.72 7.25 -7.90
N LEU A 105 8.21 6.17 -7.31
CA LEU A 105 8.79 4.83 -7.49
C LEU A 105 8.68 4.34 -8.94
N SER A 106 7.57 4.64 -9.63
CA SER A 106 7.38 4.26 -11.04
C SER A 106 8.45 4.90 -11.93
N LEU A 107 8.71 6.20 -11.74
CA LEU A 107 9.74 6.93 -12.47
C LEU A 107 11.13 6.36 -12.21
N GLU A 108 11.45 6.01 -10.97
CA GLU A 108 12.77 5.45 -10.65
C GLU A 108 12.96 4.04 -11.24
N VAL A 109 11.90 3.22 -11.27
CA VAL A 109 11.90 1.94 -11.98
C VAL A 109 12.15 2.15 -13.48
N GLU A 110 11.53 3.17 -14.10
CA GLU A 110 11.75 3.49 -15.52
C GLU A 110 13.19 3.98 -15.80
N ASN A 111 13.75 4.83 -14.92
CA ASN A 111 15.12 5.32 -15.03
C ASN A 111 16.15 4.19 -14.90
N ALA A 112 15.98 3.33 -13.88
CA ALA A 112 16.85 2.18 -13.66
C ALA A 112 16.82 1.18 -14.84
N ASN A 113 15.67 1.06 -15.51
CA ASN A 113 15.50 0.27 -16.72
C ASN A 113 16.28 0.81 -17.92
N THR A 114 16.24 2.13 -18.11
CA THR A 114 16.92 2.80 -19.23
C THR A 114 18.43 2.70 -19.07
N ASN A 115 18.94 2.98 -17.87
CA ASN A 115 20.37 2.87 -17.55
C ASN A 115 20.91 1.43 -17.66
N ALA A 116 20.07 0.42 -17.44
CA ALA A 116 20.44 -0.99 -17.60
C ALA A 116 20.47 -1.47 -19.06
N LYS A 117 19.86 -0.72 -20.00
CA LYS A 117 19.88 -1.01 -21.44
C LYS A 117 21.02 -0.29 -22.18
N GLU A 118 21.55 0.78 -21.59
CA GLU A 118 22.65 1.57 -22.15
C GLU A 118 24.04 1.09 -21.71
N ASN A 119 24.10 0.13 -20.76
CA ASN A 119 25.32 -0.58 -20.33
C ASN A 119 25.29 -2.04 -20.79
#